data_AF-A0A6G1ILK9-F1
#
_entry.id   AF-A0A6G1ILK9-F1
#
_cell.length_a   1.000
_cell.length_b   1.000
_cell.length_c   1.000
_cell.angle_alpha   90.00
_cell.angle_beta   90.00
_cell.angle_gamma   90.00
#
_symmetry.space_group_name_H-M   'P 1'
#
loop_
_entity.id
_entity.type
_entity.pdbx_description
1 polymer ?
#
loop_
_entity_poly.entity_id
_entity_poly.type
_entity_poly.pdbx_seq_one_letter_code
_entity_poly.pdbx_strand_id
1 'polypeptide(L)'
;MDKASQVLAQGVPPGVRKSYRALADYGDKAQSQQYLTPWEESALLKFLLQMSDLRQPVRIKFIPFLAFVATRQRPTTNRPLKPLGKNWAKAFEKRHPETAARRVMALDWNRHDKNIAAKITH
;
A
#
# COMPACT_ATOMS: atom_id res chain seq x y z
N MET A 1 16.73 -2.81 -32.34
CA MET A 1 15.52 -2.04 -31.98
C MET A 1 15.58 -1.70 -30.51
N ASP A 2 15.43 -0.43 -30.16
CA ASP A 2 15.41 0.03 -28.79
C ASP A 2 14.04 -0.21 -28.13
N LYS A 3 14.05 -0.22 -26.80
CA LYS A 3 12.89 -0.52 -25.95
C LYS A 3 11.77 0.52 -26.11
N ALA A 4 12.05 1.70 -26.68
CA ALA A 4 11.05 2.73 -26.93
C ALA A 4 10.30 2.46 -28.25
N SER A 5 11.00 2.02 -29.31
CA SER A 5 10.34 1.60 -30.56
C SER A 5 9.36 0.44 -30.37
N GLN A 6 9.67 -0.52 -29.49
CA GLN A 6 8.79 -1.68 -29.25
C GLN A 6 7.48 -1.31 -28.53
N VAL A 7 7.49 -0.26 -27.71
CA VAL A 7 6.30 0.24 -26.99
C VAL A 7 5.34 0.99 -27.91
N LEU A 8 5.88 1.71 -28.91
CA LEU A 8 5.04 2.39 -29.92
C LEU A 8 4.30 1.40 -30.85
N ALA A 9 4.86 0.20 -31.04
CA ALA A 9 4.28 -0.83 -31.90
C ALA A 9 3.08 -1.58 -31.28
N GLN A 10 2.91 -1.56 -29.96
CA GLN A 10 1.85 -2.36 -29.29
C GLN A 10 0.44 -1.77 -29.41
N GLY A 11 0.28 -0.55 -29.95
CA GLY A 11 -1.03 0.08 -30.13
C GLY A 11 -1.70 0.44 -28.80
N VAL A 12 -2.56 1.47 -28.82
CA VAL A 12 -3.28 1.91 -27.62
C VAL A 12 -4.49 0.98 -27.39
N PRO A 13 -4.65 0.38 -26.20
CA PRO A 13 -5.81 -0.45 -25.89
C PRO A 13 -7.13 0.32 -26.03
N PRO A 14 -8.21 -0.31 -26.54
CA PRO A 14 -9.51 0.34 -26.64
C PRO A 14 -10.00 0.81 -25.26
N GLY A 15 -10.29 2.10 -25.11
CA GLY A 15 -10.84 2.69 -23.87
C GLY A 15 -9.84 3.45 -22.98
N VAL A 16 -8.54 3.43 -23.28
CA VAL A 16 -7.54 4.24 -22.55
C VAL A 16 -7.34 5.59 -23.24
N ARG A 17 -7.44 6.70 -22.50
CA ARG A 17 -7.18 8.05 -23.04
C ARG A 17 -5.77 8.11 -23.64
N LYS A 18 -5.64 8.59 -24.89
CA LYS A 18 -4.35 8.81 -25.58
C LYS A 18 -3.57 9.97 -24.97
N SER A 19 -3.13 9.81 -23.73
CA SER A 19 -2.24 10.74 -23.04
C SER A 19 -1.01 9.98 -22.56
N TYR A 20 0.14 10.65 -22.53
CA TYR A 20 1.38 10.06 -22.06
C TYR A 20 1.24 9.42 -20.66
N ARG A 21 0.55 10.10 -19.73
CA ARG A 21 0.26 9.58 -18.39
C ARG A 21 -0.55 8.29 -18.41
N ALA A 22 -1.67 8.28 -19.11
CA ALA A 22 -2.54 7.10 -19.15
C ALA A 22 -1.86 5.87 -19.79
N LEU A 23 -0.95 6.07 -20.75
CA LEU A 23 -0.17 4.98 -21.33
C LEU A 23 0.95 4.49 -20.41
N ALA A 24 1.58 5.41 -19.66
CA ALA A 24 2.58 5.06 -18.67
C ALA A 24 1.99 4.27 -17.48
N ASP A 25 0.75 4.62 -17.08
CA ASP A 25 0.02 3.94 -16.01
C ASP A 25 -0.50 2.55 -16.44
N TYR A 26 -0.71 2.32 -17.74
CA TYR A 26 -1.26 1.06 -18.27
C TYR A 26 -0.22 -0.04 -18.52
N GLY A 27 1.04 0.30 -18.76
CA GLY A 27 2.05 -0.70 -19.13
C GLY A 27 2.51 -1.59 -17.97
N ASP A 28 2.87 -2.85 -18.25
CA ASP A 28 3.55 -3.81 -17.34
C ASP A 28 4.78 -3.23 -16.62
N LYS A 29 5.37 -2.17 -17.20
CA LYS A 29 6.43 -1.39 -16.58
C LYS A 29 6.02 -0.83 -15.21
N ALA A 30 4.79 -0.35 -15.06
CA ALA A 30 4.31 0.24 -13.80
C ALA A 30 4.26 -0.80 -12.67
N GLN A 31 3.91 -2.06 -12.98
CA GLN A 31 3.94 -3.18 -12.03
C GLN A 31 5.38 -3.58 -11.69
N SER A 32 6.26 -3.67 -12.69
CA SER A 32 7.69 -4.01 -12.48
C SER A 32 8.48 -2.95 -11.70
N GLN A 33 7.98 -1.72 -11.63
CA GLN A 33 8.56 -0.61 -10.85
C GLN A 33 8.01 -0.52 -9.43
N GLN A 34 7.08 -1.40 -9.04
CA GLN A 34 6.60 -1.44 -7.67
C GLN A 34 7.70 -1.93 -6.73
N TYR A 35 7.75 -1.30 -5.56
CA TYR A 35 8.73 -1.64 -4.54
C TYR A 35 8.52 -3.06 -4.01
N LEU A 36 7.27 -3.45 -3.80
CA LEU A 36 6.88 -4.81 -3.46
C LEU A 36 6.56 -5.56 -4.74
N THR A 37 6.90 -6.83 -4.73
CA THR A 37 6.39 -7.77 -5.73
C THR A 37 4.92 -8.07 -5.45
N PRO A 38 4.15 -8.55 -6.45
CA PRO A 38 2.72 -8.83 -6.26
C PRO A 38 2.42 -9.78 -5.10
N TRP A 39 3.30 -10.75 -4.84
CA TRP A 39 3.12 -11.70 -3.73
C TRP A 39 3.39 -11.06 -2.37
N GLU A 40 4.41 -10.21 -2.25
CA GLU A 40 4.70 -9.48 -1.00
C GLU A 40 3.61 -8.45 -0.70
N GLU A 41 3.14 -7.75 -1.73
CA GLU A 41 2.03 -6.80 -1.60
C GLU A 41 0.77 -7.51 -1.10
N SER A 42 0.45 -8.67 -1.68
CA SER A 42 -0.67 -9.53 -1.24
C SER A 42 -0.51 -10.03 0.20
N ALA A 43 0.70 -10.43 0.61
CA ALA A 43 0.97 -10.88 1.97
C ALA A 43 0.78 -9.75 2.99
N LEU A 44 1.28 -8.55 2.67
CA LEU A 44 1.10 -7.36 3.50
C LEU A 44 -0.39 -7.01 3.64
N LEU A 45 -1.17 -7.07 2.56
CA LEU A 45 -2.61 -6.84 2.59
C LEU A 45 -3.34 -7.82 3.51
N LYS A 46 -3.10 -9.12 3.33
CA LYS A 46 -3.70 -10.15 4.19
C LYS A 46 -3.41 -9.91 5.66
N PHE A 47 -2.16 -9.56 5.99
CA PHE A 47 -1.79 -9.21 7.35
C PHE A 47 -2.57 -7.98 7.87
N LEU A 48 -2.65 -6.90 7.08
CA LEU A 48 -3.40 -5.70 7.48
C LEU A 48 -4.90 -5.96 7.68
N LEU A 49 -5.50 -6.79 6.83
CA LEU A 49 -6.89 -7.20 6.94
C LEU A 49 -7.12 -8.05 8.20
N GLN A 50 -6.25 -9.04 8.45
CA GLN A 50 -6.30 -9.87 9.64
C GLN A 50 -6.17 -9.03 10.92
N MET A 51 -5.25 -8.07 10.95
CA MET A 51 -5.10 -7.15 12.09
C MET A 51 -6.36 -6.30 12.32
N SER A 52 -7.06 -5.91 11.25
CA SER A 52 -8.35 -5.21 11.34
C SER A 52 -9.46 -6.11 11.89
N ASP A 53 -9.56 -7.35 11.41
CA ASP A 53 -10.54 -8.34 11.89
C ASP A 53 -10.36 -8.64 13.38
N LEU A 54 -9.10 -8.64 13.86
CA LEU A 54 -8.73 -8.74 15.28
C LEU A 54 -8.97 -7.45 16.09
N ARG A 55 -9.63 -6.44 15.50
CA ARG A 55 -9.88 -5.10 16.09
C ARG A 55 -8.60 -4.35 16.50
N GLN A 56 -7.47 -4.68 15.89
CA GLN A 56 -6.17 -4.06 16.13
C GLN A 56 -5.58 -3.47 14.83
N PRO A 57 -6.24 -2.48 14.22
CA PRO A 57 -5.80 -1.95 12.93
C PRO A 57 -4.45 -1.26 13.02
N VAL A 58 -3.60 -1.56 12.03
CA VAL A 58 -2.25 -1.00 11.92
C VAL A 58 -2.33 0.46 11.45
N ARG A 59 -1.63 1.36 12.16
CA ARG A 59 -1.55 2.77 11.75
C ARG A 59 -0.73 2.92 10.46
N ILE A 60 -1.18 3.79 9.55
CA ILE A 60 -0.53 4.05 8.25
C ILE A 60 0.98 4.32 8.35
N LYS A 61 1.45 4.94 9.43
CA LYS A 61 2.88 5.24 9.66
C LYS A 61 3.76 4.00 9.73
N PHE A 62 3.19 2.84 10.06
CA PHE A 62 3.92 1.57 10.17
C PHE A 62 3.90 0.76 8.88
N ILE A 63 3.00 1.07 7.93
CA ILE A 63 2.88 0.34 6.65
C ILE A 63 4.19 0.33 5.86
N PRO A 64 4.93 1.47 5.70
CA PRO A 64 6.21 1.43 4.99
C PRO A 64 7.27 0.56 5.65
N PHE A 65 7.28 0.48 6.99
CA PHE A 65 8.20 -0.37 7.73
C PHE A 65 7.84 -1.85 7.59
N LEU A 66 6.54 -2.19 7.64
CA LEU A 66 6.08 -3.56 7.40
C LEU A 66 6.37 -4.01 5.96
N ALA A 67 6.19 -3.14 4.98
CA ALA A 67 6.61 -3.41 3.59
C ALA A 67 8.12 -3.67 3.50
N PHE A 68 8.95 -2.88 4.20
CA PHE A 68 10.39 -3.12 4.28
C PHE A 68 10.72 -4.48 4.92
N VAL A 69 10.02 -4.86 5.99
CA VAL A 69 10.16 -6.18 6.61
C VAL A 69 9.77 -7.30 5.63
N ALA A 70 8.72 -7.13 4.82
CA ALA A 70 8.34 -8.12 3.82
C ALA A 70 9.45 -8.38 2.79
N THR A 71 10.18 -7.34 2.38
CA THR A 71 11.34 -7.49 1.47
C THR A 71 12.54 -8.18 2.11
N ARG A 72 12.50 -8.49 3.42
CA ARG A 72 13.61 -9.17 4.10
C ARG A 72 13.86 -10.58 3.61
N GLN A 73 12.84 -11.22 3.03
CA GLN A 73 12.94 -12.57 2.47
C GLN A 73 13.66 -12.60 1.11
N ARG A 74 13.97 -11.45 0.53
CA ARG A 74 14.71 -11.36 -0.74
C ARG A 74 16.21 -11.66 -0.51
N PRO A 75 16.90 -12.21 -1.52
CA PRO A 75 18.35 -12.31 -1.51
C PRO A 75 18.99 -10.92 -1.38
N THR A 76 20.15 -10.84 -0.73
CA THR A 76 20.82 -9.59 -0.33
C THR A 76 20.96 -8.58 -1.49
N THR A 77 21.21 -9.07 -2.71
CA THR A 77 21.35 -8.26 -3.93
C THR A 77 20.08 -7.48 -4.30
N ASN A 78 18.90 -8.01 -3.96
CA ASN A 78 17.60 -7.46 -4.35
C ASN A 78 16.87 -6.78 -3.19
N ARG A 79 17.52 -6.68 -2.01
CA ARG A 79 16.93 -6.08 -0.83
C ARG A 79 17.07 -4.56 -0.88
N PRO A 80 15.99 -3.80 -0.71
CA PRO A 80 16.08 -2.36 -0.53
C PRO A 80 16.82 -2.02 0.77
N LEU A 81 17.63 -0.97 0.77
CA LEU A 81 18.43 -0.58 1.94
C LEU A 81 17.63 0.25 2.97
N LYS A 82 16.55 0.90 2.54
CA LYS A 82 15.76 1.82 3.37
C LYS A 82 14.27 1.54 3.24
N PRO A 83 13.50 1.77 4.32
CA PRO A 83 12.05 1.77 4.24
C PRO A 83 11.58 2.96 3.41
N LEU A 84 10.40 2.79 2.83
CA LEU A 84 9.77 3.81 2.00
C LEU A 84 9.17 4.95 2.83
N GLY A 85 8.96 6.09 2.19
CA GLY A 85 8.32 7.26 2.81
C GLY A 85 6.79 7.20 2.88
N LYS A 86 6.20 8.19 3.55
CA LYS A 86 4.74 8.33 3.75
C LYS A 86 3.95 8.40 2.43
N ASN A 87 4.53 8.95 1.37
CA ASN A 87 3.87 9.05 0.06
C ASN A 87 3.62 7.68 -0.57
N TRP A 88 4.51 6.72 -0.34
CA TRP A 88 4.32 5.35 -0.82
C TRP A 88 3.16 4.66 -0.11
N ALA A 89 3.03 4.81 1.22
CA ALA A 89 1.90 4.26 1.95
C ALA A 89 0.56 4.83 1.49
N LYS A 90 0.51 6.14 1.17
CA LYS A 90 -0.69 6.74 0.56
C LYS A 90 -0.99 6.14 -0.82
N ALA A 91 0.03 5.89 -1.65
CA ALA A 91 -0.17 5.27 -2.95
C ALA A 91 -0.63 3.81 -2.83
N PHE A 92 -0.11 3.07 -1.84
CA PHE A 92 -0.56 1.71 -1.51
C PHE A 92 -2.04 1.69 -1.09
N GLU A 93 -2.47 2.59 -0.21
CA GLU A 93 -3.89 2.69 0.17
C GLU A 93 -4.81 3.01 -1.02
N LYS A 94 -4.35 3.84 -1.97
CA LYS A 94 -5.09 4.11 -3.21
C LYS A 94 -5.26 2.88 -4.09
N ARG A 95 -4.28 1.96 -4.09
CA ARG A 95 -4.39 0.68 -4.81
C ARG A 95 -5.31 -0.31 -4.10
N HIS A 96 -5.41 -0.22 -2.76
CA HIS A 96 -6.13 -1.18 -1.92
C HIS A 96 -7.14 -0.48 -1.00
N PRO A 97 -8.27 0.01 -1.55
CA PRO A 97 -9.26 0.77 -0.79
C PRO A 97 -9.87 -0.03 0.38
N GLU A 98 -9.84 -1.36 0.33
CA GLU A 98 -10.24 -2.26 1.42
C GLU A 98 -9.48 -1.98 2.72
N THR A 99 -8.19 -1.64 2.62
CA THR A 99 -7.38 -1.29 3.78
C THR A 99 -7.74 0.09 4.35
N ALA A 100 -8.19 1.01 3.50
CA ALA A 100 -8.61 2.35 3.90
C ALA A 100 -9.93 2.32 4.67
N ALA A 101 -10.91 1.52 4.22
CA ALA A 101 -12.20 1.33 4.87
C ALA A 101 -12.09 0.70 6.27
N ARG A 102 -11.05 -0.10 6.48
CA ARG A 102 -10.77 -0.86 7.70
C ARG A 102 -9.85 -0.14 8.69
N ARG A 103 -9.43 1.08 8.36
CA ARG A 103 -8.75 1.94 9.34
C ARG A 103 -9.77 2.29 10.41
N VAL A 104 -9.45 1.98 11.67
CA VAL A 104 -10.02 2.75 12.77
C VAL A 104 -9.51 4.18 12.55
N MET A 105 -10.35 5.00 11.90
CA MET A 105 -10.41 6.43 12.15
C MET A 105 -10.25 6.56 13.64
N ALA A 106 -9.15 7.18 14.08
CA ALA A 106 -8.68 7.14 15.45
C ALA A 106 -9.90 7.07 16.37
N LEU A 107 -10.10 5.90 17.01
CA LEU A 107 -10.93 5.81 18.20
C LEU A 107 -10.53 7.03 18.99
N ASP A 108 -11.47 7.98 19.12
CA ASP A 108 -11.20 9.27 19.74
C ASP A 108 -10.46 8.93 21.03
N TRP A 109 -9.16 9.25 21.08
CA TRP A 109 -8.33 8.82 22.20
C TRP A 109 -8.86 9.44 23.51
N ASN A 110 -9.68 10.49 23.40
CA ASN A 110 -10.45 11.07 24.50
C ASN A 110 -11.59 10.18 25.02
N ARG A 111 -11.85 9.03 24.38
CA ARG A 111 -12.85 8.03 24.78
C ARG A 111 -12.24 6.78 25.42
N HIS A 112 -10.92 6.76 25.62
CA HIS A 112 -10.23 5.71 26.38
C HIS A 112 -10.63 5.80 27.87
N ASP A 113 -10.79 4.66 28.54
CA ASP A 113 -11.38 4.42 29.88
C ASP A 113 -11.07 5.46 30.97
N LYS A 114 -9.94 6.16 30.86
CA LYS A 114 -9.53 7.23 31.78
C LYS A 114 -10.58 8.34 31.95
N ASN A 115 -11.44 8.57 30.95
CA ASN A 115 -12.50 9.58 31.00
C ASN A 115 -13.90 9.00 31.30
N ILE A 116 -14.01 7.68 31.50
CA ILE A 116 -15.28 6.99 31.75
C ILE A 116 -15.49 6.74 33.24
N ALA A 117 -14.41 6.46 34.00
CA ALA A 117 -14.50 6.16 35.43
C ALA A 117 -15.25 7.25 36.24
N ALA A 118 -15.01 8.53 35.94
CA ALA A 118 -15.67 9.64 36.62
C ALA A 118 -17.16 9.83 36.24
N LYS A 119 -17.62 9.20 35.14
CA LYS A 119 -18.99 9.34 34.62
C LYS A 119 -19.93 8.19 35.02
N ILE A 120 -19.40 7.13 35.66
CA ILE A 120 -20.18 5.95 36.09
C ILE A 120 -20.57 6.04 37.58
N THR A 121 -20.05 7.01 38.33
CA THR A 121 -20.50 7.26 39.71
C THR A 121 -21.84 7.99 39.69
N HIS A 122 -22.91 7.26 39.99
CA HIS A 122 -24.25 7.76 40.29
C HIS A 122 -24.64 7.32 41.69
#